data_AF-A0AAW2Z0W3-F1
#
_entry.id   AF-A0AAW2Z0W3-F1
#
_cell.length_a   1.000
_cell.length_b   1.000
_cell.length_c   1.000
_cell.angle_alpha   90.00
_cell.angle_beta   90.00
_cell.angle_gamma   90.00
#
_symmetry.space_group_name_H-M   'P 1'
#
loop_
_entity.id
_entity.type
_entity.pdbx_description
1 polymer ?
#
loop_
_entity_poly.entity_id
_entity_poly.type
_entity_poly.pdbx_seq_one_letter_code
_entity_poly.pdbx_strand_id
1 'polypeptide(L)'
;MSQPFNFKNLLICFETQISEQDAAEYRYITSNFFGRVEFDFENTEKHAREASLVFICGDIQEILKHKAIQTNIEKIRIIGQLSHNFDSTSHKSVSNGQIPINIHGVGLYYRKYFDGDDSDYFEQIKNAHQFQLLTESTKADVSLRKGIYLSKVDKDESNDAIHFHLLRCSTNLHGPTDCFRSIDDKVVNAVNEGATPFFNHPAKLNHVLAQIYDNSTTINGVKSKEKKATIKRHSDKTKDMPDNGLIAFTTFYQKKLIPNSEMNSNKSENHSPFDLLYKNTTSVLTKLRFVLKGSVQERAGLVEKFDLLLYPNSVFIIPLYTNRIYTHEIVPSSLPVDIIPTRLGYVIRCSNTEAIFKDQKTFLKQEASLVELRKPTPQDLEELRCKYREENIYHRVVEYGNVHFSMNDGDYQQPIL
;
A
#
# COMPACT_ATOMS: atom_id res chain seq x y z
N MET A 1 -10.66 4.72 -21.01
CA MET A 1 -9.95 3.62 -20.32
C MET A 1 -11.00 2.78 -19.63
N SER A 2 -10.99 1.46 -19.82
CA SER A 2 -11.81 0.53 -19.03
C SER A 2 -11.57 0.77 -17.55
N GLN A 3 -12.60 0.62 -16.71
CA GLN A 3 -12.41 0.78 -15.27
C GLN A 3 -11.42 -0.30 -14.77
N PRO A 4 -10.38 0.08 -14.00
CA PRO A 4 -9.33 -0.85 -13.58
C PRO A 4 -9.82 -1.86 -12.53
N PHE A 5 -11.01 -1.65 -11.98
CA PHE A 5 -11.56 -2.43 -10.87
C PHE A 5 -12.46 -3.58 -11.33
N ASN A 6 -12.42 -4.66 -10.56
CA ASN A 6 -13.33 -5.80 -10.64
C ASN A 6 -14.30 -5.79 -9.44
N PHE A 7 -15.55 -5.40 -9.68
CA PHE A 7 -16.60 -5.33 -8.66
C PHE A 7 -17.46 -6.60 -8.57
N LYS A 8 -16.96 -7.75 -9.05
CA LYS A 8 -17.68 -9.03 -8.96
C LYS A 8 -17.62 -9.69 -7.58
N ASN A 9 -16.80 -9.18 -6.67
CA ASN A 9 -16.73 -9.70 -5.29
C ASN A 9 -18.06 -9.45 -4.56
N LEU A 10 -18.41 -10.35 -3.66
CA LEU A 10 -19.72 -10.39 -3.02
C LEU A 10 -19.59 -10.42 -1.49
N LEU A 11 -20.43 -9.66 -0.80
CA LEU A 11 -20.68 -9.76 0.63
C LEU A 11 -22.13 -10.17 0.85
N ILE A 12 -22.36 -11.31 1.50
CA ILE A 12 -23.70 -11.82 1.84
C ILE A 12 -23.91 -11.62 3.33
N CYS A 13 -24.96 -10.91 3.71
CA CYS A 13 -25.35 -10.65 5.08
C CYS A 13 -26.74 -11.24 5.33
N PHE A 14 -26.84 -12.42 5.94
CA PHE A 14 -28.12 -13.10 6.13
C PHE A 14 -28.39 -13.36 7.61
N GLU A 15 -29.55 -12.92 8.12
CA GLU A 15 -29.92 -13.02 9.53
C GLU A 15 -28.82 -12.51 10.48
N THR A 16 -28.12 -11.45 10.09
CA THR A 16 -27.00 -10.92 10.86
C THR A 16 -27.49 -10.30 12.17
N GLN A 17 -27.14 -10.93 13.28
CA GLN A 17 -27.36 -10.38 14.62
C GLN A 17 -26.26 -9.37 14.94
N ILE A 18 -26.64 -8.11 15.07
CA ILE A 18 -25.69 -7.01 15.25
C ILE A 18 -25.87 -6.40 16.63
N SER A 19 -24.82 -6.45 17.44
CA SER A 19 -24.79 -5.74 18.72
C SER A 19 -24.83 -4.23 18.51
N GLU A 20 -25.33 -3.45 19.47
CA GLU A 20 -25.26 -1.99 19.42
C GLU A 20 -23.83 -1.49 19.17
N GLN A 21 -22.84 -2.19 19.75
CA GLN A 21 -21.43 -1.86 19.65
C GLN A 21 -20.84 -2.11 18.25
N ASP A 22 -21.43 -2.99 17.44
CA ASP A 22 -20.95 -3.33 16.10
C ASP A 22 -21.79 -2.69 14.99
N ALA A 23 -22.92 -2.08 15.33
CA ALA A 23 -23.85 -1.48 14.37
C ALA A 23 -23.21 -0.42 13.47
N ALA A 24 -22.34 0.43 14.02
CA ALA A 24 -21.64 1.45 13.23
C ALA A 24 -20.65 0.83 12.23
N GLU A 25 -19.88 -0.16 12.67
CA GLU A 25 -18.89 -0.85 11.85
C GLU A 25 -19.56 -1.70 10.76
N TYR A 26 -20.64 -2.42 11.09
CA TYR A 26 -21.45 -3.16 10.13
C TYR A 26 -21.97 -2.23 9.02
N ARG A 27 -22.62 -1.11 9.39
CA ARG A 27 -23.11 -0.12 8.41
C ARG A 27 -21.98 0.43 7.55
N TYR A 28 -20.82 0.70 8.14
CA TYR A 28 -19.66 1.18 7.39
C TYR A 28 -19.19 0.14 6.37
N ILE A 29 -19.05 -1.12 6.79
CA ILE A 29 -18.65 -2.23 5.91
C ILE A 29 -19.64 -2.39 4.76
N THR A 30 -20.94 -2.52 5.04
CA THR A 30 -21.93 -2.79 3.99
C THR A 30 -22.09 -1.61 3.03
N SER A 31 -21.89 -0.38 3.50
CA SER A 31 -21.99 0.83 2.65
C SER A 31 -20.74 1.06 1.79
N ASN A 32 -19.60 0.52 2.21
CA ASN A 32 -18.31 0.78 1.57
C ASN A 32 -17.60 -0.50 1.11
N PHE A 33 -18.28 -1.64 1.06
CA PHE A 33 -17.67 -2.89 0.62
C PHE A 33 -17.14 -2.76 -0.82
N PHE A 34 -15.97 -3.33 -1.11
CA PHE A 34 -15.39 -3.33 -2.45
C PHE A 34 -16.04 -4.42 -3.33
N GLY A 35 -17.30 -4.21 -3.69
CA GLY A 35 -18.06 -5.17 -4.49
C GLY A 35 -19.56 -4.98 -4.29
N ARG A 36 -20.30 -6.08 -4.40
CA ARG A 36 -21.75 -6.13 -4.19
C ARG A 36 -22.06 -6.59 -2.77
N VAL A 37 -23.12 -6.04 -2.19
CA VAL A 37 -23.64 -6.45 -0.88
C VAL A 37 -25.07 -6.94 -1.07
N GLU A 38 -25.39 -8.08 -0.48
CA GLU A 38 -26.70 -8.72 -0.57
C GLU A 38 -27.20 -9.10 0.82
N PHE A 39 -28.51 -8.94 1.01
CA PHE A 39 -29.20 -9.18 2.28
C PHE A 39 -30.27 -10.28 2.18
N ASP A 40 -30.51 -10.79 0.96
CA ASP A 40 -31.46 -11.86 0.65
C ASP A 40 -30.83 -12.78 -0.40
N PHE A 41 -31.46 -13.93 -0.65
CA PHE A 41 -30.95 -14.93 -1.59
C PHE A 41 -31.52 -14.86 -3.01
N GLU A 42 -32.40 -13.89 -3.33
CA GLU A 42 -33.16 -13.89 -4.58
C GLU A 42 -32.22 -13.82 -5.80
N ASN A 43 -31.12 -13.06 -5.70
CA ASN A 43 -30.11 -12.92 -6.74
C ASN A 43 -28.73 -13.52 -6.39
N THR A 44 -28.57 -14.01 -5.15
CA THR A 44 -27.28 -14.46 -4.61
C THR A 44 -26.69 -15.63 -5.34
N GLU A 45 -27.48 -16.59 -5.79
CA GLU A 45 -26.93 -17.77 -6.45
C GLU A 45 -26.21 -17.41 -7.76
N LYS A 46 -26.74 -16.43 -8.50
CA LYS A 46 -26.13 -15.97 -9.74
C LYS A 46 -24.84 -15.22 -9.44
N HIS A 47 -24.88 -14.24 -8.55
CA HIS A 47 -23.71 -13.41 -8.26
C HIS A 47 -22.61 -14.22 -7.55
N ALA A 48 -22.94 -15.17 -6.68
CA ALA A 48 -21.97 -16.05 -6.03
C ALA A 48 -21.20 -16.93 -7.03
N ARG A 49 -21.84 -17.39 -8.13
CA ARG A 49 -21.15 -18.15 -9.20
C ARG A 49 -20.18 -17.30 -10.00
N GLU A 50 -20.48 -16.01 -10.17
CA GLU A 50 -19.65 -15.07 -10.93
C GLU A 50 -18.56 -14.41 -10.07
N ALA A 51 -18.67 -14.51 -8.74
CA ALA A 51 -17.78 -13.85 -7.81
C ALA A 51 -16.38 -14.47 -7.78
N SER A 52 -15.38 -13.59 -7.76
CA SER A 52 -13.98 -13.98 -7.54
C SER A 52 -13.73 -14.34 -6.07
N LEU A 53 -14.40 -13.65 -5.15
CA LEU A 53 -14.31 -13.83 -3.70
C LEU A 53 -15.67 -13.54 -3.05
N VAL A 54 -16.05 -14.34 -2.06
CA VAL A 54 -17.33 -14.22 -1.35
C VAL A 54 -17.06 -14.07 0.15
N PHE A 55 -17.49 -12.96 0.73
CA PHE A 55 -17.54 -12.75 2.18
C PHE A 55 -18.95 -13.05 2.67
N ILE A 56 -19.06 -13.74 3.80
CA ILE A 56 -20.35 -14.07 4.39
C ILE A 56 -20.40 -13.71 5.87
N CYS A 57 -21.55 -13.24 6.34
CA CYS A 57 -21.84 -13.03 7.75
C CYS A 57 -23.31 -13.27 8.11
N GLY A 58 -23.57 -13.46 9.41
CA GLY A 58 -24.85 -13.83 9.99
C GLY A 58 -24.97 -15.34 10.24
N ASP A 59 -26.13 -15.95 9.93
CA ASP A 59 -26.30 -17.40 10.10
C ASP A 59 -25.60 -18.15 8.95
N ILE A 60 -24.42 -18.69 9.25
CA ILE A 60 -23.60 -19.38 8.25
C ILE A 60 -24.21 -20.72 7.86
N GLN A 61 -24.85 -21.43 8.79
CA GLN A 61 -25.46 -22.72 8.49
C GLN A 61 -26.58 -22.55 7.46
N GLU A 62 -27.40 -21.50 7.58
CA GLU A 62 -28.42 -21.17 6.59
C GLU A 62 -27.82 -20.76 5.24
N ILE A 63 -26.82 -19.87 5.25
CA ILE A 63 -26.12 -19.44 4.01
C ILE A 63 -25.55 -20.65 3.27
N LEU A 64 -24.89 -21.56 3.98
CA LEU A 64 -24.27 -22.73 3.39
C LEU A 64 -25.28 -23.79 2.91
N LYS A 65 -26.59 -23.70 3.19
CA LYS A 65 -27.59 -24.59 2.56
C LYS A 65 -27.74 -24.32 1.06
N HIS A 66 -27.34 -23.15 0.58
CA HIS A 66 -27.44 -22.78 -0.83
C HIS A 66 -26.32 -23.42 -1.66
N LYS A 67 -26.70 -24.30 -2.60
CA LYS A 67 -25.75 -25.09 -3.42
C LYS A 67 -24.74 -24.21 -4.19
N ALA A 68 -25.18 -23.07 -4.71
CA ALA A 68 -24.30 -22.15 -5.45
C ALA A 68 -23.12 -21.66 -4.60
N ILE A 69 -23.34 -21.47 -3.29
CA ILE A 69 -22.33 -21.03 -2.34
C ILE A 69 -21.39 -22.21 -2.01
N GLN A 70 -21.93 -23.41 -1.77
CA GLN A 70 -21.12 -24.61 -1.48
C GLN A 70 -20.12 -24.98 -2.59
N THR A 71 -20.48 -24.75 -3.86
CA THR A 71 -19.64 -25.14 -5.00
C THR A 71 -18.30 -24.41 -5.12
N ASN A 72 -18.06 -23.36 -4.34
CA ASN A 72 -16.81 -22.58 -4.36
C ASN A 72 -16.30 -22.28 -2.94
N ILE A 73 -16.28 -23.28 -2.05
CA ILE A 73 -15.94 -23.09 -0.63
C ILE A 73 -14.56 -22.44 -0.40
N GLU A 74 -13.62 -22.64 -1.31
CA GLU A 74 -12.29 -22.04 -1.29
C GLU A 74 -12.29 -20.50 -1.48
N LYS A 75 -13.36 -19.96 -2.09
CA LYS A 75 -13.59 -18.52 -2.28
C LYS A 75 -14.34 -17.87 -1.12
N ILE A 76 -14.81 -18.66 -0.16
CA ILE A 76 -15.59 -18.15 0.97
C ILE A 76 -14.66 -17.64 2.07
N ARG A 77 -15.00 -16.48 2.63
CA ARG A 77 -14.41 -15.90 3.84
C ARG A 77 -15.52 -15.58 4.82
N ILE A 78 -15.48 -16.19 6.01
CA ILE A 78 -16.48 -15.93 7.05
C ILE A 78 -16.03 -14.74 7.88
N ILE A 79 -16.90 -13.75 8.09
CA ILE A 79 -16.58 -12.62 8.96
C ILE A 79 -16.89 -13.03 10.40
N GLY A 80 -15.88 -13.49 11.13
CA GLY A 80 -16.07 -14.19 12.41
C GLY A 80 -16.86 -13.39 13.45
N GLN A 81 -16.61 -12.08 13.57
CA GLN A 81 -17.28 -11.21 14.55
C GLN A 81 -18.77 -10.97 14.26
N LEU A 82 -19.21 -11.20 13.02
CA LEU A 82 -20.57 -10.92 12.56
C LEU A 82 -21.34 -12.21 12.24
N SER A 83 -20.79 -13.37 12.60
CA SER A 83 -21.30 -14.68 12.17
C SER A 83 -21.60 -15.57 13.36
N HIS A 84 -22.59 -16.45 13.20
CA HIS A 84 -22.95 -17.48 14.17
C HIS A 84 -23.32 -18.78 13.44
N ASN A 85 -23.53 -19.86 14.20
CA ASN A 85 -23.89 -21.18 13.66
C ASN A 85 -22.86 -21.75 12.66
N PHE A 86 -21.56 -21.62 12.94
CA PHE A 86 -20.50 -22.27 12.18
C PHE A 86 -19.39 -22.82 13.07
N ASP A 87 -18.67 -23.80 12.55
CA ASP A 87 -17.41 -24.27 13.13
C ASP A 87 -16.24 -23.44 12.55
N SER A 88 -15.56 -22.72 13.43
CA SER A 88 -14.44 -21.84 13.05
C SER A 88 -13.18 -22.61 12.62
N THR A 89 -13.10 -23.92 12.89
CA THR A 89 -11.94 -24.74 12.53
C THR A 89 -11.97 -25.26 11.10
N SER A 90 -13.17 -25.36 10.50
CA SER A 90 -13.39 -25.91 9.16
C SER A 90 -13.43 -24.86 8.05
N HIS A 91 -13.45 -23.56 8.39
CA HIS A 91 -13.60 -22.48 7.44
C HIS A 91 -12.60 -21.34 7.64
N LYS A 92 -12.22 -20.68 6.53
CA LYS A 92 -11.36 -19.49 6.57
C LYS A 92 -12.14 -18.30 7.14
N SER A 93 -11.95 -18.04 8.42
CA SER A 93 -12.49 -16.86 9.09
C SER A 93 -11.58 -15.65 8.88
N VAL A 94 -12.17 -14.46 8.76
CA VAL A 94 -11.49 -13.16 8.67
C VAL A 94 -12.09 -12.19 9.68
N SER A 95 -11.32 -11.17 10.05
CA SER A 95 -11.80 -10.08 10.90
C SER A 95 -12.44 -8.94 10.10
N ASN A 96 -13.22 -8.08 10.77
CA ASN A 96 -13.78 -6.85 10.17
C ASN A 96 -12.72 -5.96 9.48
N GLY A 97 -11.49 -5.94 9.99
CA GLY A 97 -10.40 -5.16 9.42
C GLY A 97 -9.79 -5.76 8.14
N GLN A 98 -10.05 -7.04 7.87
CA GLN A 98 -9.63 -7.76 6.66
C GLN A 98 -10.68 -7.72 5.55
N ILE A 99 -11.82 -7.05 5.77
CA ILE A 99 -12.84 -6.86 4.76
C ILE A 99 -12.38 -5.72 3.80
N PRO A 100 -12.44 -5.94 2.48
CA PRO A 100 -12.04 -4.96 1.49
C PRO A 100 -13.02 -3.78 1.45
N ILE A 101 -12.52 -2.57 1.67
CA ILE A 101 -13.30 -1.32 1.65
C ILE A 101 -12.96 -0.51 0.41
N ASN A 102 -13.98 -0.03 -0.28
CA ASN A 102 -13.90 0.94 -1.35
C ASN A 102 -13.76 2.35 -0.77
N ILE A 103 -12.64 2.99 -1.06
CA ILE A 103 -12.43 4.39 -0.71
C ILE A 103 -12.77 5.24 -1.93
N HIS A 104 -13.96 5.84 -1.90
CA HIS A 104 -14.45 6.83 -2.86
C HIS A 104 -14.35 6.42 -4.34
N GLY A 105 -14.37 5.12 -4.66
CA GLY A 105 -14.21 4.60 -6.00
C GLY A 105 -12.78 4.70 -6.55
N VAL A 106 -11.78 5.02 -5.72
CA VAL A 106 -10.40 5.30 -6.17
C VAL A 106 -9.37 4.31 -5.64
N GLY A 107 -9.72 3.46 -4.68
CA GLY A 107 -8.80 2.45 -4.16
C GLY A 107 -9.44 1.44 -3.23
N LEU A 108 -8.74 0.33 -3.05
CA LEU A 108 -9.08 -0.79 -2.19
C LEU A 108 -8.33 -0.66 -0.86
N TYR A 109 -9.05 -0.67 0.26
CA TYR A 109 -8.47 -0.55 1.59
C TYR A 109 -8.77 -1.74 2.49
N TYR A 110 -7.72 -2.37 2.99
CA TYR A 110 -7.78 -3.30 4.12
C TYR A 110 -7.25 -2.59 5.35
N ARG A 111 -8.11 -2.43 6.36
CA ARG A 111 -7.78 -1.69 7.59
C ARG A 111 -6.82 -2.47 8.49
N LYS A 112 -6.82 -3.81 8.41
CA LYS A 112 -5.95 -4.72 9.16
C LYS A 112 -5.69 -6.00 8.36
N TYR A 113 -4.99 -5.88 7.23
CA TYR A 113 -4.76 -7.00 6.31
C TYR A 113 -3.94 -8.13 6.95
N PHE A 114 -2.87 -7.75 7.66
CA PHE A 114 -1.87 -8.68 8.22
C PHE A 114 -2.15 -9.13 9.67
N ASP A 115 -3.38 -9.00 10.16
CA ASP A 115 -3.73 -9.35 11.54
C ASP A 115 -3.95 -10.87 11.78
N GLY A 116 -3.60 -11.72 10.80
CA GLY A 116 -3.78 -13.17 10.86
C GLY A 116 -2.66 -13.94 11.57
N ASP A 117 -1.50 -13.32 11.79
CA ASP A 117 -0.40 -13.88 12.59
C ASP A 117 0.22 -12.79 13.47
N ASP A 118 0.66 -13.13 14.69
CA ASP A 118 1.20 -12.18 15.68
C ASP A 118 2.58 -11.57 15.29
N SER A 119 2.94 -11.69 14.01
CA SER A 119 4.21 -11.23 13.43
C SER A 119 4.45 -9.76 13.70
N ASP A 120 5.64 -9.45 14.19
CA ASP A 120 6.14 -8.08 14.20
C ASP A 120 6.79 -7.76 12.85
N TYR A 121 5.98 -7.37 11.85
CA TYR A 121 6.48 -7.02 10.51
C TYR A 121 7.46 -5.85 10.55
N PHE A 122 7.25 -4.89 11.46
CA PHE A 122 8.15 -3.74 11.59
C PHE A 122 9.56 -4.20 11.96
N GLU A 123 9.71 -4.95 13.05
CA GLU A 123 11.04 -5.37 13.51
C GLU A 123 11.64 -6.45 12.59
N GLN A 124 10.83 -7.36 12.01
CA GLN A 124 11.34 -8.35 11.06
C GLN A 124 11.94 -7.69 9.80
N ILE A 125 11.23 -6.76 9.17
CA ILE A 125 11.73 -6.06 7.98
C ILE A 125 12.92 -5.17 8.35
N LYS A 126 12.84 -4.43 9.46
CA LYS A 126 13.93 -3.57 9.94
C LYS A 126 15.22 -4.36 10.20
N ASN A 127 15.13 -5.57 10.75
CA ASN A 127 16.29 -6.39 11.07
C ASN A 127 16.81 -7.18 9.84
N ALA A 128 15.95 -7.41 8.84
CA ALA A 128 16.32 -8.09 7.60
C ALA A 128 17.19 -7.21 6.67
N HIS A 129 17.13 -5.88 6.82
CA HIS A 129 17.74 -4.94 5.87
C HIS A 129 18.52 -3.81 6.54
N GLN A 130 19.54 -3.33 5.84
CA GLN A 130 20.27 -2.11 6.23
C GLN A 130 19.64 -0.88 5.58
N PHE A 131 18.74 -0.21 6.31
CA PHE A 131 18.10 1.01 5.85
C PHE A 131 19.11 2.14 5.59
N GLN A 132 18.99 2.76 4.44
CA GLN A 132 19.94 3.75 3.92
C GLN A 132 19.46 5.15 4.24
N LEU A 133 20.41 6.09 4.36
CA LEU A 133 20.07 7.51 4.42
C LEU A 133 19.46 7.95 3.10
N LEU A 134 18.54 8.91 3.19
CA LEU A 134 17.93 9.50 2.02
C LEU A 134 18.03 11.02 2.05
N THR A 135 18.33 11.57 0.88
CA THR A 135 18.32 13.00 0.62
C THR A 135 17.06 13.34 -0.17
N GLU A 136 16.40 14.42 0.24
CA GLU A 136 15.23 14.93 -0.47
C GLU A 136 15.67 16.04 -1.41
N SER A 137 15.61 15.79 -2.73
CA SER A 137 15.98 16.77 -3.74
C SER A 137 17.46 17.20 -3.62
N THR A 138 17.78 18.47 -3.87
CA THR A 138 19.13 19.06 -3.84
C THR A 138 19.56 19.55 -2.44
N LYS A 139 18.85 19.19 -1.37
CA LYS A 139 19.16 19.69 -0.02
C LYS A 139 20.28 18.88 0.62
N ALA A 140 21.25 19.57 1.22
CA ALA A 140 22.37 18.96 1.94
C ALA A 140 21.96 18.26 3.25
N ASP A 141 20.78 18.57 3.79
CA ASP A 141 20.28 17.97 5.02
C ASP A 141 19.72 16.56 4.78
N VAL A 142 20.12 15.63 5.64
CA VAL A 142 19.60 14.26 5.69
C VAL A 142 18.13 14.29 6.14
N SER A 143 17.28 13.53 5.45
CA SER A 143 15.86 13.42 5.81
C SER A 143 15.69 12.72 7.16
N LEU A 144 14.56 13.00 7.83
CA LEU A 144 14.10 12.25 9.02
C LEU A 144 13.65 10.82 8.72
N ARG A 145 13.82 10.39 7.47
CA ARG A 145 13.45 9.07 7.01
C ARG A 145 14.72 8.31 6.65
N LYS A 146 14.68 7.00 6.84
CA LYS A 146 15.64 6.07 6.24
C LYS A 146 14.87 5.15 5.32
N GLY A 147 15.50 4.69 4.24
CA GLY A 147 14.79 3.91 3.23
C GLY A 147 15.67 2.92 2.50
N ILE A 148 15.04 1.98 1.82
CA ILE A 148 15.70 0.98 1.00
C ILE A 148 14.80 0.58 -0.17
N TYR A 149 15.39 0.33 -1.33
CA TYR A 149 14.70 -0.34 -2.43
C TYR A 149 14.93 -1.83 -2.34
N LEU A 150 13.84 -2.59 -2.47
CA LEU A 150 13.88 -4.04 -2.46
C LEU A 150 13.26 -4.58 -3.76
N SER A 151 13.89 -5.59 -4.34
CA SER A 151 13.32 -6.38 -5.42
C SER A 151 13.87 -7.80 -5.37
N LYS A 152 13.31 -8.71 -6.18
CA LYS A 152 13.95 -10.00 -6.39
C LYS A 152 15.25 -9.79 -7.16
N VAL A 153 16.34 -10.36 -6.63
CA VAL A 153 17.67 -10.32 -7.25
C VAL A 153 18.10 -11.76 -7.49
N ASP A 154 18.44 -12.08 -8.74
CA ASP A 154 18.84 -13.42 -9.17
C ASP A 154 20.25 -13.34 -9.79
N LYS A 155 21.18 -14.20 -9.33
CA LYS A 155 22.50 -14.32 -9.94
C LYS A 155 22.49 -15.40 -11.03
N ASP A 156 22.92 -15.04 -12.23
CA ASP A 156 23.18 -16.00 -13.31
C ASP A 156 24.55 -16.64 -13.09
N GLU A 157 24.56 -17.93 -12.76
CA GLU A 157 25.77 -18.70 -12.50
C GLU A 157 26.66 -18.87 -13.75
N SER A 158 26.11 -18.68 -14.95
CA SER A 158 26.85 -18.92 -16.20
C SER A 158 27.76 -17.76 -16.62
N ASN A 159 27.47 -16.54 -16.17
CA ASN A 159 28.14 -15.32 -16.64
C ASN A 159 28.34 -14.25 -15.55
N ASP A 160 28.12 -14.60 -14.28
CA ASP A 160 28.18 -13.71 -13.12
C ASP A 160 27.27 -12.47 -13.19
N ALA A 161 26.30 -12.44 -14.11
CA ALA A 161 25.35 -11.34 -14.23
C ALA A 161 24.33 -11.40 -13.10
N ILE A 162 23.95 -10.23 -12.59
CA ILE A 162 22.93 -10.13 -11.54
C ILE A 162 21.70 -9.43 -12.09
N HIS A 163 20.58 -10.15 -12.12
CA HIS A 163 19.30 -9.71 -12.64
C HIS A 163 18.42 -9.16 -11.54
N PHE A 164 17.78 -8.02 -11.79
CA PHE A 164 16.86 -7.39 -10.86
C PHE A 164 15.90 -6.45 -11.59
N HIS A 165 14.86 -5.97 -10.91
CA HIS A 165 13.98 -4.94 -11.45
C HIS A 165 14.36 -3.58 -10.89
N LEU A 166 14.41 -2.57 -11.77
CA LEU A 166 14.61 -1.18 -11.38
C LEU A 166 13.29 -0.43 -11.32
N LEU A 167 13.13 0.44 -10.32
CA LEU A 167 12.05 1.41 -10.29
C LEU A 167 12.61 2.80 -10.01
N ARG A 168 13.01 3.50 -11.07
CA ARG A 168 13.75 4.76 -10.99
C ARG A 168 12.77 5.88 -10.69
N CYS A 169 12.88 6.46 -9.50
CA CYS A 169 12.04 7.57 -9.08
C CYS A 169 12.89 8.77 -8.58
N SER A 170 12.26 9.71 -7.88
CA SER A 170 12.90 10.95 -7.43
C SER A 170 13.61 10.87 -6.08
N THR A 171 13.50 9.74 -5.38
CA THR A 171 14.17 9.53 -4.10
C THR A 171 15.61 9.09 -4.34
N ASN A 172 16.56 9.75 -3.67
CA ASN A 172 17.98 9.40 -3.76
C ASN A 172 18.38 8.66 -2.49
N LEU A 173 18.67 7.38 -2.63
CA LEU A 173 19.18 6.51 -1.59
C LEU A 173 20.69 6.32 -1.78
N HIS A 174 21.44 6.23 -0.69
CA HIS A 174 22.91 6.18 -0.78
C HIS A 174 23.47 4.82 -1.25
N GLY A 175 22.67 3.74 -1.19
CA GLY A 175 23.11 2.38 -1.51
C GLY A 175 22.26 1.72 -2.60
N PRO A 176 22.67 0.52 -3.03
CA PRO A 176 22.00 -0.24 -4.08
C PRO A 176 20.62 -0.77 -3.64
N THR A 177 19.89 -1.32 -4.59
CA THR A 177 18.74 -2.20 -4.33
C THR A 177 19.20 -3.46 -3.58
N ASP A 178 18.43 -3.88 -2.59
CA ASP A 178 18.65 -5.11 -1.82
C ASP A 178 17.66 -6.20 -2.25
N CYS A 179 18.05 -7.46 -2.06
CA CYS A 179 17.24 -8.60 -2.42
C CYS A 179 16.09 -8.79 -1.42
N PHE A 180 14.94 -9.24 -1.91
CA PHE A 180 13.87 -9.73 -1.04
C PHE A 180 14.37 -10.83 -0.11
N ARG A 181 14.00 -10.72 1.16
CA ARG A 181 14.11 -11.79 2.16
C ARG A 181 12.75 -12.49 2.28
N SER A 182 12.71 -13.56 3.07
CA SER A 182 11.48 -14.35 3.27
C SER A 182 10.29 -13.53 3.77
N ILE A 183 10.55 -12.49 4.58
CA ILE A 183 9.50 -11.59 5.07
C ILE A 183 8.93 -10.70 3.95
N ASP A 184 9.76 -10.27 3.01
CA ASP A 184 9.31 -9.46 1.87
C ASP A 184 8.48 -10.30 0.91
N ASP A 185 8.93 -11.53 0.61
CA ASP A 185 8.15 -12.47 -0.19
C ASP A 185 6.78 -12.71 0.43
N LYS A 186 6.72 -12.91 1.76
CA LYS A 186 5.47 -13.07 2.49
C LYS A 186 4.54 -11.86 2.30
N VAL A 187 5.04 -10.65 2.52
CA VAL A 187 4.26 -9.40 2.43
C VAL A 187 3.81 -9.15 0.99
N VAL A 188 4.73 -9.21 0.03
CA VAL A 188 4.48 -8.92 -1.39
C VAL A 188 3.52 -9.95 -1.99
N ASN A 189 3.69 -11.24 -1.69
CA ASN A 189 2.77 -12.28 -2.18
C ASN A 189 1.37 -12.11 -1.58
N ALA A 190 1.26 -11.86 -0.27
CA ALA A 190 -0.03 -11.60 0.36
C ALA A 190 -0.75 -10.40 -0.27
N VAL A 191 -0.04 -9.30 -0.59
CA VAL A 191 -0.67 -8.14 -1.24
C VAL A 191 -1.08 -8.44 -2.69
N ASN A 192 -0.28 -9.18 -3.45
CA ASN A 192 -0.66 -9.63 -4.79
C ASN A 192 -1.92 -10.51 -4.76
N GLU A 193 -2.01 -11.45 -3.82
CA GLU A 193 -3.18 -12.31 -3.61
C GLU A 193 -4.41 -11.48 -3.23
N GLY A 194 -4.25 -10.49 -2.33
CA GLY A 194 -5.32 -9.61 -1.88
C GLY A 194 -5.81 -8.61 -2.92
N ALA A 195 -4.99 -8.28 -3.92
CA ALA A 195 -5.34 -7.40 -5.02
C ALA A 195 -6.06 -8.13 -6.16
N THR A 196 -5.60 -9.34 -6.51
CA THR A 196 -6.03 -10.07 -7.72
C THR A 196 -7.55 -10.14 -7.93
N PRO A 197 -8.39 -10.40 -6.91
CA PRO A 197 -9.85 -10.47 -7.10
C PRO A 197 -10.51 -9.12 -7.45
N PHE A 198 -9.85 -7.99 -7.18
CA PHE A 198 -10.45 -6.64 -7.18
C PHE A 198 -9.97 -5.75 -8.32
N PHE A 199 -9.00 -6.20 -9.11
CA PHE A 199 -8.44 -5.45 -10.24
C PHE A 199 -8.49 -6.31 -11.51
N ASN A 200 -8.75 -5.68 -12.66
CA ASN A 200 -8.77 -6.37 -13.95
C ASN A 200 -7.33 -6.53 -14.46
N HIS A 201 -6.83 -7.77 -14.51
CA HIS A 201 -5.49 -8.11 -14.99
C HIS A 201 -4.37 -7.23 -14.39
N PRO A 202 -4.24 -7.13 -13.05
CA PRO A 202 -3.22 -6.28 -12.45
C PRO A 202 -1.81 -6.79 -12.77
N ALA A 203 -0.87 -5.87 -13.00
CA ALA A 203 0.54 -6.24 -13.04
C ALA A 203 0.99 -6.75 -11.66
N LYS A 204 1.96 -7.67 -11.67
CA LYS A 204 2.53 -8.20 -10.43
C LYS A 204 3.29 -7.10 -9.68
N LEU A 205 2.99 -6.94 -8.40
CA LEU A 205 3.78 -6.13 -7.48
C LEU A 205 5.09 -6.87 -7.18
N ASN A 206 6.23 -6.25 -7.47
CA ASN A 206 7.56 -6.89 -7.47
C ASN A 206 8.70 -5.95 -7.04
N HIS A 207 8.40 -4.73 -6.65
CA HIS A 207 9.39 -3.75 -6.22
C HIS A 207 8.87 -2.95 -5.03
N VAL A 208 9.73 -2.73 -4.03
CA VAL A 208 9.35 -2.09 -2.76
C VAL A 208 10.23 -0.87 -2.51
N LEU A 209 9.62 0.20 -2.01
CA LEU A 209 10.29 1.25 -1.26
C LEU A 209 9.85 1.14 0.21
N ALA A 210 10.73 0.61 1.06
CA ALA A 210 10.52 0.53 2.49
C ALA A 210 11.15 1.75 3.16
N GLN A 211 10.41 2.45 4.03
CA GLN A 211 10.89 3.66 4.70
C GLN A 211 10.48 3.71 6.17
N ILE A 212 11.45 3.93 7.04
CA ILE A 212 11.23 4.22 8.47
C ILE A 212 11.13 5.73 8.64
N TYR A 213 10.12 6.16 9.39
CA TYR A 213 9.80 7.57 9.64
C TYR A 213 10.14 7.91 11.09
N ASP A 214 11.32 8.48 11.31
CA ASP A 214 11.79 8.85 12.65
C ASP A 214 11.37 10.28 12.97
N ASN A 215 10.51 10.46 13.98
CA ASN A 215 10.27 11.79 14.54
C ASN A 215 11.41 12.16 15.49
N SER A 216 11.74 13.45 15.59
CA SER A 216 12.85 13.89 16.45
C SER A 216 12.54 15.17 17.20
N THR A 217 13.15 15.29 18.38
CA THR A 217 13.19 16.53 19.16
C THR A 217 14.62 17.03 19.20
N THR A 218 14.81 18.30 18.83
CA THR A 218 16.10 19.00 18.96
C THR A 218 16.01 19.99 20.12
N ILE A 219 16.98 19.96 21.03
CA ILE A 219 17.04 20.85 22.19
C ILE A 219 18.09 21.93 21.92
N ASN A 220 17.67 23.19 21.83
CA ASN A 220 18.55 24.35 21.68
C ASN A 220 18.40 25.25 22.91
N GLY A 221 19.17 24.96 23.96
CA GLY A 221 19.06 25.64 25.26
C GLY A 221 17.70 25.32 25.92
N VAL A 222 16.90 26.35 26.22
CA VAL A 222 15.58 26.21 26.88
C VAL A 222 14.45 25.89 25.89
N LYS A 223 14.70 25.93 24.57
CA LYS A 223 13.67 25.69 23.55
C LYS A 223 13.83 24.30 22.93
N SER A 224 12.80 23.48 23.03
CA SER A 224 12.65 22.25 22.25
C SER A 224 12.00 22.57 20.90
N LYS A 225 12.56 22.03 19.82
CA LYS A 225 11.96 22.06 18.48
C LYS A 225 11.73 20.64 18.01
N GLU A 226 10.46 20.29 17.86
CA GLU A 226 10.04 19.02 17.28
C GLU A 226 10.10 19.08 15.76
N LYS A 227 10.52 17.97 15.14
CA LYS A 227 10.42 17.76 13.71
C LYS A 227 9.81 16.39 13.46
N LYS A 228 8.77 16.36 12.64
CA LYS A 228 8.06 15.14 12.25
C LYS A 228 8.42 14.75 10.83
N ALA A 229 8.57 13.46 10.59
CA ALA A 229 8.81 12.95 9.25
C ALA A 229 7.56 13.16 8.39
N THR A 230 7.70 13.85 7.25
CA THR A 230 6.60 14.16 6.32
C THR A 230 7.03 13.81 4.90
N ILE A 231 6.07 13.67 4.00
CA ILE A 231 6.32 13.70 2.56
C ILE A 231 5.36 14.71 1.98
N LYS A 232 5.88 15.72 1.28
CA LYS A 232 5.05 16.71 0.61
C LYS A 232 4.24 16.09 -0.51
N ARG A 233 3.19 16.79 -0.89
CA ARG A 233 2.30 16.44 -2.00
C ARG A 233 3.06 16.10 -3.28
N HIS A 234 2.82 14.91 -3.80
CA HIS A 234 3.39 14.42 -5.06
C HIS A 234 2.52 13.30 -5.66
N SER A 235 2.79 12.94 -6.91
CA SER A 235 2.39 11.66 -7.49
C SER A 235 3.63 10.76 -7.62
N ASP A 236 3.42 9.47 -7.41
CA ASP A 236 4.47 8.46 -7.61
C ASP A 236 4.86 8.41 -9.10
N LYS A 237 6.15 8.14 -9.36
CA LYS A 237 6.71 8.16 -10.70
C LYS A 237 6.39 6.86 -11.41
N THR A 238 5.71 6.95 -12.54
CA THR A 238 5.15 5.79 -13.25
C THR A 238 6.00 5.29 -14.43
N LYS A 239 7.14 5.94 -14.70
CA LYS A 239 8.03 5.65 -15.84
C LYS A 239 8.37 4.18 -16.04
N ASP A 240 8.74 3.49 -14.96
CA ASP A 240 9.18 2.08 -14.97
C ASP A 240 8.03 1.12 -14.60
N MET A 241 6.78 1.60 -14.62
CA MET A 241 5.60 0.81 -14.27
C MET A 241 4.84 0.43 -15.54
N PRO A 242 4.28 -0.78 -15.63
CA PRO A 242 3.38 -1.16 -16.72
C PRO A 242 2.03 -0.42 -16.61
N ASP A 243 1.31 -0.30 -17.72
CA ASP A 243 0.03 0.45 -17.80
C ASP A 243 -1.06 -0.05 -16.85
N ASN A 244 -1.08 -1.36 -16.59
CA ASN A 244 -1.94 -2.04 -15.62
C ASN A 244 -1.33 -2.14 -14.21
N GLY A 245 -0.37 -1.25 -13.90
CA GLY A 245 0.33 -1.19 -12.63
C GLY A 245 -0.56 -0.81 -11.45
N LEU A 246 -0.17 -1.29 -10.28
CA LEU A 246 -0.75 -0.94 -8.98
C LEU A 246 0.30 -0.33 -8.06
N ILE A 247 -0.17 0.44 -7.08
CA ILE A 247 0.63 0.94 -5.96
C ILE A 247 -0.08 0.53 -4.67
N ALA A 248 0.62 -0.18 -3.81
CA ALA A 248 0.12 -0.62 -2.51
C ALA A 248 0.89 0.08 -1.37
N PHE A 249 0.18 0.89 -0.61
CA PHE A 249 0.67 1.53 0.61
C PHE A 249 0.42 0.60 1.80
N THR A 250 1.44 -0.17 2.17
CA THR A 250 1.39 -1.03 3.37
C THR A 250 1.99 -0.30 4.55
N THR A 251 1.37 -0.42 5.73
CA THR A 251 1.83 0.28 6.94
C THR A 251 2.04 -0.67 8.11
N PHE A 252 3.22 -0.57 8.72
CA PHE A 252 3.56 -1.24 9.98
C PHE A 252 4.05 -0.21 11.00
N TYR A 253 3.79 -0.47 12.28
CA TYR A 253 4.23 0.39 13.39
C TYR A 253 5.11 -0.39 14.35
N GLN A 254 6.05 0.31 14.96
CA GLN A 254 6.86 -0.27 16.03
C GLN A 254 6.00 -0.51 17.29
N LYS A 255 5.97 -1.74 17.79
CA LYS A 255 5.12 -2.13 18.94
C LYS A 255 5.40 -1.35 20.24
N LYS A 256 6.65 -0.88 20.45
CA LYS A 256 7.11 -0.26 21.71
C LYS A 256 6.46 1.09 22.09
N LEU A 257 5.68 1.71 21.21
CA LEU A 257 5.13 3.07 21.41
C LEU A 257 3.60 3.12 21.43
N ILE A 258 2.93 2.02 21.79
CA ILE A 258 1.50 2.02 22.12
C ILE A 258 1.39 1.96 23.66
N PRO A 259 1.30 3.08 24.39
CA PRO A 259 1.22 3.07 25.85
C PRO A 259 -0.15 2.53 26.28
N ASN A 260 -0.14 1.35 26.88
CA ASN A 260 -1.32 0.59 27.30
C ASN A 260 -2.19 1.26 28.38
N SER A 261 -1.81 2.38 28.99
CA SER A 261 -2.59 3.02 30.07
C SER A 261 -3.42 4.24 29.63
N GLU A 262 -3.10 4.89 28.50
CA GLU A 262 -3.81 6.09 28.01
C GLU A 262 -4.32 5.96 26.55
N MET A 263 -3.97 4.86 25.87
CA MET A 263 -4.52 4.51 24.56
C MET A 263 -5.55 3.41 24.73
N ASN A 264 -6.83 3.76 24.59
CA ASN A 264 -7.87 2.75 24.46
C ASN A 264 -8.26 2.63 22.99
N SER A 265 -8.43 1.40 22.52
CA SER A 265 -9.23 1.10 21.33
C SER A 265 -10.74 1.25 21.64
N ASN A 266 -11.11 2.25 22.45
CA ASN A 266 -12.51 2.47 22.78
C ASN A 266 -13.19 3.10 21.57
N LYS A 267 -14.26 2.41 21.15
CA LYS A 267 -15.20 2.81 20.12
C LYS A 267 -15.89 4.11 20.54
N SER A 268 -15.23 5.24 20.33
CA SER A 268 -15.90 6.53 20.24
C SER A 268 -16.80 6.48 19.00
N GLU A 269 -18.04 6.98 19.08
CA GLU A 269 -18.96 7.05 17.94
C GLU A 269 -18.34 7.73 16.70
N ASN A 270 -17.32 8.57 16.93
CA ASN A 270 -16.65 9.35 15.89
C ASN A 270 -15.34 8.72 15.36
N HIS A 271 -14.91 7.57 15.88
CA HIS A 271 -13.65 6.93 15.49
C HIS A 271 -13.82 5.46 15.12
N SER A 272 -13.02 5.01 14.16
CA SER A 272 -12.96 3.60 13.79
C SER A 272 -12.45 2.74 14.96
N PRO A 273 -12.95 1.50 15.13
CA PRO A 273 -12.43 0.56 16.13
C PRO A 273 -10.95 0.19 15.94
N PHE A 274 -10.34 0.55 14.81
CA PHE A 274 -8.94 0.28 14.49
C PHE A 274 -8.00 1.45 14.79
N ASP A 275 -8.56 2.60 15.19
CA ASP A 275 -7.78 3.80 15.50
C ASP A 275 -7.05 3.67 16.84
N LEU A 276 -5.89 4.32 16.95
CA LEU A 276 -5.13 4.41 18.19
C LEU A 276 -5.23 5.85 18.69
N LEU A 277 -6.03 6.06 19.74
CA LEU A 277 -6.37 7.38 20.24
C LEU A 277 -5.56 7.73 21.49
N TYR A 278 -4.89 8.87 21.47
CA TYR A 278 -4.39 9.50 22.68
C TYR A 278 -5.52 10.19 23.42
N LYS A 279 -5.68 9.89 24.72
CA LYS A 279 -6.74 10.44 25.59
C LYS A 279 -8.13 10.30 24.97
N ASN A 280 -8.39 9.20 24.26
CA ASN A 280 -9.66 8.88 23.60
C ASN A 280 -10.20 9.94 22.60
N THR A 281 -9.36 10.86 22.12
CA THR A 281 -9.83 12.00 21.29
C THR A 281 -9.05 12.21 20.01
N THR A 282 -7.73 12.00 20.03
CA THR A 282 -6.87 12.33 18.89
C THR A 282 -6.09 11.11 18.43
N SER A 283 -6.20 10.76 17.15
CA SER A 283 -5.41 9.68 16.58
C SER A 283 -3.91 9.99 16.64
N VAL A 284 -3.13 9.01 17.10
CA VAL A 284 -1.66 9.06 17.05
C VAL A 284 -1.12 8.65 15.68
N LEU A 285 -1.99 8.09 14.84
CA LEU A 285 -1.60 7.51 13.56
C LEU A 285 -1.36 8.57 12.50
N THR A 286 -0.59 8.17 11.50
CA THR A 286 -0.27 9.01 10.34
C THR A 286 -1.41 8.90 9.32
N LYS A 287 -1.69 10.00 8.62
CA LYS A 287 -2.65 10.04 7.51
C LYS A 287 -1.91 10.06 6.18
N LEU A 288 -2.44 9.31 5.22
CA LEU A 288 -2.16 9.49 3.80
C LEU A 288 -3.27 10.36 3.22
N ARG A 289 -2.94 11.58 2.83
CA ARG A 289 -3.90 12.55 2.31
C ARG A 289 -3.83 12.58 0.79
N PHE A 290 -4.98 12.42 0.14
CA PHE A 290 -5.12 12.55 -1.30
C PHE A 290 -5.79 13.89 -1.64
N VAL A 291 -5.29 14.54 -2.70
CA VAL A 291 -5.85 15.79 -3.24
C VAL A 291 -5.96 15.69 -4.75
N LEU A 292 -7.17 15.90 -5.26
CA LEU A 292 -7.50 15.87 -6.67
C LEU A 292 -6.71 16.96 -7.40
N LYS A 293 -6.10 16.62 -8.53
CA LYS A 293 -5.35 17.59 -9.32
C LYS A 293 -6.30 18.59 -9.95
N GLY A 294 -5.93 19.88 -9.90
CA GLY A 294 -6.72 20.96 -10.48
C GLY A 294 -6.97 20.80 -11.99
N SER A 295 -6.08 20.08 -12.68
CA SER A 295 -6.19 19.79 -14.11
C SER A 295 -7.31 18.82 -14.49
N VAL A 296 -7.90 18.08 -13.54
CA VAL A 296 -9.00 17.13 -13.80
C VAL A 296 -10.28 17.90 -14.13
N GLN A 297 -10.81 17.69 -15.33
CA GLN A 297 -12.02 18.36 -15.83
C GLN A 297 -13.30 17.62 -15.42
N GLU A 298 -13.33 16.31 -15.62
CA GLU A 298 -14.46 15.47 -15.22
C GLU A 298 -14.32 15.10 -13.74
N ARG A 299 -15.08 15.81 -12.89
CA ARG A 299 -15.01 15.67 -11.43
C ARG A 299 -16.22 14.96 -10.82
N ALA A 300 -17.21 14.59 -11.63
CA ALA A 300 -18.41 13.92 -11.15
C ALA A 300 -18.03 12.60 -10.45
N GLY A 301 -18.49 12.41 -9.21
CA GLY A 301 -18.18 11.24 -8.40
C GLY A 301 -16.77 11.21 -7.77
N LEU A 302 -15.92 12.21 -8.02
CA LEU A 302 -14.59 12.31 -7.42
C LEU A 302 -14.60 13.24 -6.19
N VAL A 303 -13.93 12.82 -5.13
CA VAL A 303 -13.78 13.62 -3.91
C VAL A 303 -12.56 14.54 -4.06
N GLU A 304 -12.71 15.83 -3.83
CA GLU A 304 -11.62 16.81 -4.01
C GLU A 304 -10.42 16.52 -3.10
N LYS A 305 -10.68 16.11 -1.86
CA LYS A 305 -9.67 15.79 -0.86
C LYS A 305 -10.21 14.80 0.15
N PHE A 306 -9.43 13.77 0.47
CA PHE A 306 -9.75 12.82 1.52
C PHE A 306 -8.48 12.38 2.27
N ASP A 307 -8.66 11.99 3.53
CA ASP A 307 -7.60 11.48 4.39
C ASP A 307 -7.86 10.01 4.68
N LEU A 308 -6.79 9.21 4.63
CA LEU A 308 -6.83 7.80 4.95
C LEU A 308 -5.91 7.58 6.16
N LEU A 309 -6.48 7.20 7.30
CA LEU A 309 -5.68 6.83 8.47
C LEU A 309 -4.94 5.54 8.17
N LEU A 310 -3.62 5.56 8.28
CA LEU A 310 -2.78 4.40 8.08
C LEU A 310 -2.78 3.57 9.37
N TYR A 311 -3.67 2.58 9.46
CA TYR A 311 -3.74 1.69 10.62
C TYR A 311 -2.53 0.74 10.64
N PRO A 312 -2.14 0.21 11.82
CA PRO A 312 -1.22 -0.90 11.90
C PRO A 312 -1.70 -2.07 11.02
N ASN A 313 -0.77 -2.69 10.29
CA ASN A 313 -1.02 -3.84 9.43
C ASN A 313 -2.01 -3.57 8.29
N SER A 314 -2.20 -2.30 7.91
CA SER A 314 -3.12 -1.90 6.85
C SER A 314 -2.47 -1.89 5.47
N VAL A 315 -3.30 -2.04 4.43
CA VAL A 315 -2.90 -1.99 3.02
C VAL A 315 -3.92 -1.17 2.24
N PHE A 316 -3.48 -0.09 1.60
CA PHE A 316 -4.28 0.66 0.63
C PHE A 316 -3.71 0.49 -0.78
N ILE A 317 -4.51 -0.01 -1.71
CA ILE A 317 -4.09 -0.33 -3.08
C ILE A 317 -4.83 0.58 -4.07
N ILE A 318 -4.06 1.24 -4.92
CA ILE A 318 -4.59 2.11 -5.97
C ILE A 318 -4.06 1.69 -7.34
N PRO A 319 -4.87 1.85 -8.41
CA PRO A 319 -4.37 1.74 -9.77
C PRO A 319 -3.60 3.00 -10.20
N LEU A 320 -2.81 2.90 -11.27
CA LEU A 320 -2.12 4.07 -11.84
C LEU A 320 -3.07 5.22 -12.22
N TYR A 321 -4.32 4.90 -12.59
CA TYR A 321 -5.37 5.89 -12.82
C TYR A 321 -5.52 6.85 -11.63
N THR A 322 -5.62 6.32 -10.41
CA THR A 322 -5.77 7.12 -9.18
C THR A 322 -4.53 7.96 -8.92
N ASN A 323 -3.33 7.40 -9.04
CA ASN A 323 -2.08 8.15 -8.91
C ASN A 323 -1.94 9.27 -9.96
N ARG A 324 -2.60 9.12 -11.11
CA ARG A 324 -2.62 10.11 -12.18
C ARG A 324 -3.58 11.25 -11.90
N ILE A 325 -4.76 11.01 -11.31
CA ILE A 325 -5.75 12.07 -11.04
C ILE A 325 -5.55 12.72 -9.65
N TYR A 326 -4.92 12.03 -8.70
CA TYR A 326 -4.62 12.55 -7.36
C TYR A 326 -3.13 12.76 -7.14
N THR A 327 -2.81 13.69 -6.26
CA THR A 327 -1.53 13.74 -5.56
C THR A 327 -1.74 13.27 -4.12
N HIS A 328 -0.69 12.81 -3.45
CA HIS A 328 -0.76 12.38 -2.05
C HIS A 328 0.39 12.90 -1.20
N GLU A 329 0.16 12.98 0.11
CA GLU A 329 1.15 13.42 1.12
C GLU A 329 1.05 12.62 2.41
N ILE A 330 2.17 12.48 3.11
CA ILE A 330 2.25 11.83 4.42
C ILE A 330 2.14 12.91 5.50
N VAL A 331 1.04 12.84 6.27
CA VAL A 331 0.68 13.81 7.31
C VAL A 331 0.72 13.13 8.68
N PRO A 332 1.76 13.34 9.50
CA PRO A 332 1.82 12.81 10.85
C PRO A 332 0.76 13.44 11.75
N SER A 333 0.48 12.81 12.88
CA SER A 333 -0.44 13.36 13.90
C SER A 333 0.02 14.74 14.39
N SER A 334 -0.92 15.56 14.84
CA SER A 334 -0.63 16.86 15.47
C SER A 334 0.00 16.73 16.86
N LEU A 335 -0.07 15.56 17.49
CA LEU A 335 0.43 15.28 18.84
C LEU A 335 1.95 15.45 18.99
N PRO A 336 2.47 15.67 20.21
CA PRO A 336 3.91 15.65 20.51
C PRO A 336 4.64 14.40 19.98
N VAL A 337 5.89 14.55 19.56
CA VAL A 337 6.63 13.49 18.85
C VAL A 337 6.91 12.25 19.69
N ASP A 338 6.98 12.39 21.01
CA ASP A 338 7.16 11.31 21.98
C ASP A 338 5.93 10.39 22.08
N ILE A 339 4.78 10.84 21.58
CA ILE A 339 3.52 10.09 21.58
C ILE A 339 3.23 9.47 20.21
N ILE A 340 3.84 9.98 19.14
CA ILE A 340 3.62 9.46 17.78
C ILE A 340 4.47 8.21 17.57
N PRO A 341 3.87 7.04 17.28
CA PRO A 341 4.63 5.82 17.07
C PRO A 341 5.46 5.88 15.78
N THR A 342 6.67 5.32 15.84
CA THR A 342 7.53 5.14 14.67
C THR A 342 6.85 4.22 13.66
N ARG A 343 6.80 4.68 12.40
CA ARG A 343 6.12 4.00 11.30
C ARG A 343 7.11 3.47 10.28
N LEU A 344 6.87 2.27 9.78
CA LEU A 344 7.43 1.73 8.55
C LEU A 344 6.38 1.83 7.46
N GLY A 345 6.62 2.70 6.47
CA GLY A 345 5.88 2.70 5.22
C GLY A 345 6.52 1.72 4.25
N TYR A 346 5.77 0.71 3.82
CA TYR A 346 6.22 -0.34 2.92
C TYR A 346 5.43 -0.21 1.61
N VAL A 347 5.94 0.60 0.69
CA VAL A 347 5.22 0.93 -0.56
C VAL A 347 5.63 -0.06 -1.65
N ILE A 348 4.69 -0.92 -2.04
CA ILE A 348 4.90 -1.95 -3.05
C ILE A 348 4.37 -1.44 -4.39
N ARG A 349 5.14 -1.63 -5.45
CA ARG A 349 4.84 -1.18 -6.81
C ARG A 349 5.19 -2.28 -7.81
N CYS A 350 4.74 -2.08 -9.04
CA CYS A 350 5.08 -2.92 -10.18
C CYS A 350 6.21 -2.25 -10.98
N SER A 351 7.28 -2.97 -11.26
CA SER A 351 8.30 -2.59 -12.23
C SER A 351 8.29 -3.55 -13.43
N ASN A 352 8.35 -2.99 -14.63
CA ASN A 352 8.60 -3.73 -15.88
C ASN A 352 10.04 -3.51 -16.42
N THR A 353 10.85 -2.71 -15.73
CA THR A 353 12.21 -2.39 -16.15
C THR A 353 13.18 -3.43 -15.58
N GLU A 354 13.45 -4.47 -16.39
CA GLU A 354 14.49 -5.45 -16.10
C GLU A 354 15.88 -4.82 -16.26
N ALA A 355 16.75 -5.05 -15.28
CA ALA A 355 18.13 -4.58 -15.26
C ALA A 355 19.11 -5.72 -14.98
N ILE A 356 20.33 -5.55 -15.47
CA ILE A 356 21.42 -6.50 -15.31
C ILE A 356 22.65 -5.75 -14.81
N PHE A 357 23.22 -6.17 -13.69
CA PHE A 357 24.53 -5.73 -13.25
C PHE A 357 25.59 -6.74 -13.71
N LYS A 358 26.58 -6.27 -14.48
CA LYS A 358 27.64 -7.08 -15.08
C LYS A 358 28.83 -6.17 -15.38
N ASP A 359 30.05 -6.68 -15.27
CA ASP A 359 31.28 -5.94 -15.60
C ASP A 359 31.36 -4.56 -14.90
N GLN A 360 30.92 -4.51 -13.63
CA GLN A 360 30.84 -3.29 -12.81
C GLN A 360 29.94 -2.18 -13.36
N LYS A 361 28.95 -2.55 -14.18
CA LYS A 361 28.00 -1.64 -14.81
C LYS A 361 26.58 -2.19 -14.75
N THR A 362 25.61 -1.28 -14.70
CA THR A 362 24.19 -1.61 -14.84
C THR A 362 23.74 -1.41 -16.28
N PHE A 363 23.00 -2.38 -16.81
CA PHE A 363 22.37 -2.35 -18.13
C PHE A 363 20.86 -2.49 -17.98
N LEU A 364 20.11 -1.76 -18.80
CA LEU A 364 18.68 -1.94 -18.99
C LEU A 364 18.46 -2.98 -20.08
N LYS A 365 17.61 -3.97 -19.82
CA LYS A 365 17.20 -4.96 -20.81
C LYS A 365 16.01 -4.42 -21.59
N GLN A 366 16.22 -4.17 -22.89
CA GLN A 366 15.20 -3.68 -23.81
C GLN A 366 15.09 -4.65 -24.98
N GLU A 367 13.92 -5.25 -25.20
CA GLU A 367 13.60 -6.19 -26.29
C GLU A 367 14.78 -7.09 -26.76
N ALA A 368 15.63 -6.58 -27.67
CA ALA A 368 16.75 -7.29 -28.27
C ALA A 368 18.16 -6.79 -27.88
N SER A 369 18.31 -5.82 -26.97
CA SER A 369 19.60 -5.26 -26.59
C SER A 369 19.74 -4.91 -25.11
N LEU A 370 20.99 -4.82 -24.66
CA LEU A 370 21.37 -4.28 -23.36
C LEU A 370 21.87 -2.86 -23.56
N VAL A 371 21.23 -1.91 -22.87
CA VAL A 371 21.59 -0.50 -22.94
C VAL A 371 22.21 -0.08 -21.61
N GLU A 372 23.45 0.39 -21.62
CA GLU A 372 24.15 0.82 -20.41
C GLU A 372 23.41 1.99 -19.73
N LEU A 373 23.21 1.88 -18.41
CA LEU A 373 22.67 2.94 -17.59
C LEU A 373 23.78 3.97 -17.34
N ARG A 374 23.72 5.09 -18.06
CA ARG A 374 24.72 6.17 -17.96
C ARG A 374 24.36 7.19 -16.88
N LYS A 375 25.36 7.89 -16.35
CA LYS A 375 25.11 9.07 -15.49
C LYS A 375 24.39 10.16 -16.29
N PRO A 376 23.46 10.91 -15.66
CA PRO A 376 22.75 11.99 -16.33
C PRO A 376 23.63 13.23 -16.48
N THR A 377 23.45 13.94 -17.59
CA THR A 377 23.92 15.31 -17.77
C THR A 377 23.00 16.30 -17.03
N PRO A 378 23.42 17.57 -16.85
CA PRO A 378 22.53 18.59 -16.29
C PRO A 378 21.23 18.78 -17.09
N GLN A 379 21.30 18.64 -18.43
CA GLN A 379 20.14 18.73 -19.31
C GLN A 379 19.18 17.55 -19.09
N ASP A 380 19.71 16.32 -19.02
CA ASP A 380 18.92 15.12 -18.70
C ASP A 380 18.12 15.29 -17.40
N LEU A 381 18.77 15.83 -16.36
CA LEU A 381 18.14 16.08 -15.07
C LEU A 381 17.03 17.12 -15.16
N GLU A 382 17.22 18.20 -15.90
CA GLU A 382 16.19 19.24 -16.03
C GLU A 382 14.98 18.73 -16.82
N GLU A 383 15.21 18.01 -17.93
CA GLU A 383 14.15 17.40 -18.73
C GLU A 383 13.33 16.39 -17.90
N LEU A 384 14.00 15.50 -17.16
CA LEU A 384 13.32 14.53 -16.30
C LEU A 384 12.55 15.22 -15.16
N ARG A 385 13.10 16.27 -14.56
CA ARG A 385 12.40 17.05 -13.52
C ARG A 385 11.18 17.78 -14.07
N CYS A 386 11.24 18.28 -15.30
CA CYS A 386 10.06 18.83 -15.97
C CYS A 386 8.96 17.78 -16.11
N LYS A 387 9.29 16.56 -16.56
CA LYS A 387 8.33 15.45 -16.62
C LYS A 387 7.75 15.09 -15.24
N TYR A 388 8.57 15.08 -14.20
CA TYR A 388 8.11 14.85 -12.83
C TYR A 388 7.16 15.94 -12.32
N ARG A 389 7.38 17.21 -12.70
CA ARG A 389 6.47 18.33 -12.40
C ARG A 389 5.17 18.19 -13.18
N GLU A 390 5.24 17.84 -14.47
CA GLU A 390 4.05 17.58 -15.29
C GLU A 390 3.17 16.49 -14.66
N GLU A 391 3.76 15.39 -14.23
CA GLU A 391 3.02 14.29 -13.60
C GLU A 391 2.35 14.72 -12.29
N ASN A 392 2.91 15.68 -11.54
CA ASN A 392 2.28 16.18 -10.31
C ASN A 392 1.12 17.15 -10.59
N ILE A 393 1.14 17.87 -11.71
CA ILE A 393 0.18 18.94 -12.04
C ILE A 393 -0.96 18.41 -12.91
N TYR A 394 -0.64 17.63 -13.93
CA TYR A 394 -1.56 17.19 -14.96
C TYR A 394 -2.06 15.76 -14.72
N HIS A 395 -3.30 15.49 -15.14
CA HIS A 395 -3.91 14.16 -15.08
C HIS A 395 -3.77 13.35 -16.38
N ARG A 396 -3.01 13.87 -17.35
CA ARG A 396 -2.65 13.15 -18.58
C ARG A 396 -1.54 12.15 -18.31
N VAL A 397 -1.46 11.13 -19.15
CA VAL A 397 -0.32 10.19 -19.12
C VAL A 397 0.94 10.97 -19.50
N VAL A 398 2.01 10.81 -18.74
CA VAL A 398 3.29 11.46 -19.01
C VAL A 398 4.17 10.50 -19.78
N GLU A 399 4.52 10.88 -21.01
CA GLU A 399 5.49 10.14 -21.80
C GLU A 399 6.91 10.57 -21.43
N TYR A 400 7.66 9.61 -20.89
CA TYR A 400 9.05 9.78 -20.47
C TYR A 400 10.05 9.59 -21.62
N GLY A 401 9.67 8.85 -22.66
CA GLY A 401 10.58 8.45 -23.74
C GLY A 401 11.73 7.57 -23.27
N ASN A 402 12.82 7.56 -24.04
CA ASN A 402 14.00 6.76 -23.75
C ASN A 402 14.87 7.41 -22.68
N VAL A 403 14.65 7.01 -21.43
CA VAL A 403 15.48 7.44 -20.29
C VAL A 403 16.48 6.33 -19.98
N HIS A 404 17.76 6.54 -20.30
CA HIS A 404 18.85 5.58 -20.06
C HIS A 404 19.77 6.01 -18.91
N PHE A 405 19.21 6.72 -17.94
CA PHE A 405 19.91 7.18 -16.74
C PHE A 405 18.99 7.08 -15.52
N SER A 406 19.58 7.25 -14.34
CA SER A 406 18.88 7.40 -13.07
C SER A 406 19.39 8.60 -12.26
N MET A 407 18.51 9.16 -11.43
CA MET A 407 18.85 10.15 -10.41
C MET A 407 19.35 9.52 -9.12
N ASN A 408 19.12 8.22 -8.93
CA ASN A 408 19.53 7.48 -7.74
C ASN A 408 20.90 6.85 -7.98
N ASP A 409 21.89 7.18 -7.15
CA ASP A 409 23.24 6.63 -7.30
C ASP A 409 23.30 5.13 -7.01
N GLY A 410 22.39 4.62 -6.19
CA GLY A 410 22.21 3.19 -5.93
C GLY A 410 21.91 2.35 -7.17
N ASP A 411 21.24 2.91 -8.18
CA ASP A 411 20.81 2.15 -9.36
C ASP A 411 22.00 1.74 -10.27
N TYR A 412 23.15 2.38 -10.08
CA TYR A 412 24.39 2.08 -10.80
C TYR A 412 25.29 1.09 -10.06
N GLN A 413 24.93 0.73 -8.83
CA GLN A 413 25.73 -0.13 -7.96
C GLN A 413 25.25 -1.58 -8.06
N GLN A 414 26.12 -2.50 -7.68
CA GLN A 414 25.79 -3.92 -7.60
C GLN A 414 24.65 -4.13 -6.59
N PRO A 415 23.54 -4.78 -6.97
CA PRO A 415 22.48 -5.11 -6.03
C PRO A 415 22.99 -6.12 -4.97
N ILE A 416 22.44 -6.03 -3.76
CA ILE A 416 22.76 -6.96 -2.67
C ILE A 416 21.97 -8.25 -2.87
N LEU A 417 22.62 -9.41 -2.67
CA LEU A 417 22.01 -10.75 -2.79
C LEU A 417 21.34 -11.22 -1.50
#